data_AF-A0A6L6J4R7-F1
#
_entry.id   AF-A0A6L6J4R7-F1
#
_cell.length_a   1.000
_cell.length_b   1.000
_cell.length_c   1.000
_cell.angle_alpha   90.00
_cell.angle_beta   90.00
_cell.angle_gamma   90.00
#
_symmetry.space_group_name_H-M   'P 1'
#
loop_
_entity.id
_entity.type
_entity.pdbx_description
1 polymer ?
#
loop_
_entity_poly.entity_id
_entity_poly.type
_entity_poly.pdbx_seq_one_letter_code
_entity_poly.pdbx_strand_id
1 'polypeptide(L)'
;MKRQHLFARSFWAVIGLLAVIVIGLSVLAAMRDHPVVARIIPPAPREIPQSRIEAMIRDAGEAAYQAQAARLDQLLAAAYAPVYAGIPSYAEFHYSVLGEYTELGSAALGQMGDAMESRLFPDLAAGLGKVADDLDAGFLASFTARLDQQIQTELQGAGAGIALGDVTRSIQQDAINRVAITAPVAVAMTVAAKPAIKAVAATMAKKMATKVASKAAAKGAVKATGIGGGAATGAAVCSPGGPIASVICGAGAAAVIWFGADAAIVNIDEYFNRDDFETELHGMIDQNHAEVKARLLAMLNEKRVATEDFTFSQAASGD
;
A
#
# COMPACT_ATOMS: atom_id res chain seq x y z
N MET A 1 71.67 -45.93 -56.28
CA MET A 1 71.09 -46.54 -55.06
C MET A 1 71.25 -45.69 -53.77
N LYS A 2 72.36 -44.98 -53.49
CA LYS A 2 72.51 -44.20 -52.23
C LYS A 2 71.46 -43.08 -51.98
N ARG A 3 70.92 -42.43 -53.02
CA ARG A 3 69.91 -41.34 -52.87
C ARG A 3 68.53 -41.83 -52.42
N GLN A 4 68.12 -43.03 -52.81
CA GLN A 4 66.81 -43.58 -52.44
C GLN A 4 66.72 -43.92 -50.94
N HIS A 5 67.82 -44.37 -50.34
CA HIS A 5 67.88 -44.62 -48.89
C HIS A 5 67.85 -43.34 -48.05
N LEU A 6 68.39 -42.23 -48.56
CA LEU A 6 68.31 -40.93 -47.89
C LEU A 6 66.87 -40.40 -47.86
N PHE A 7 66.15 -40.49 -48.99
CA PHE A 7 64.76 -40.05 -49.09
C PHE A 7 63.82 -40.86 -48.18
N ALA A 8 63.96 -42.19 -48.17
CA ALA A 8 63.17 -43.05 -47.30
C ALA A 8 63.39 -42.73 -45.81
N ARG A 9 64.63 -42.47 -45.40
CA ARG A 9 64.96 -42.11 -44.01
C ARG A 9 64.39 -40.76 -43.60
N SER A 10 64.50 -39.74 -44.44
CA SER A 10 63.91 -38.42 -44.15
C SER A 10 62.38 -38.47 -44.11
N PHE A 11 61.75 -39.27 -44.99
CA PHE A 11 60.30 -39.44 -45.01
C PHE A 11 59.76 -40.06 -43.71
N TRP A 12 60.36 -41.16 -43.25
CA TRP A 12 59.98 -41.79 -41.99
C TRP A 12 60.28 -40.92 -40.76
N ALA A 13 61.35 -40.12 -40.79
CA ALA A 13 61.65 -39.18 -39.70
C ALA A 13 60.57 -38.09 -39.54
N VAL A 14 60.06 -37.54 -40.66
CA VAL A 14 58.98 -36.55 -40.63
C VAL A 14 57.66 -37.16 -40.17
N ILE A 15 57.33 -38.38 -40.61
CA ILE A 15 56.14 -39.10 -40.10
C ILE A 15 56.24 -39.35 -38.61
N GLY A 16 57.40 -39.78 -38.12
CA GLY A 16 57.64 -39.98 -36.69
C GLY A 16 57.48 -38.69 -35.88
N LEU A 17 58.04 -37.58 -36.39
CA LEU A 17 57.90 -36.26 -35.77
C LEU A 17 56.43 -35.81 -35.70
N LEU A 18 55.68 -35.93 -36.81
CA LEU A 18 54.26 -35.57 -36.87
C LEU A 18 53.43 -36.44 -35.91
N ALA A 19 53.70 -37.74 -35.84
CA ALA A 19 53.03 -38.64 -34.90
C ALA A 19 53.27 -38.22 -33.44
N VAL A 20 54.51 -37.86 -33.08
CA VAL A 20 54.85 -37.38 -31.73
C VAL A 20 54.13 -36.06 -31.42
N ILE A 21 54.07 -35.13 -32.38
CA ILE A 21 53.36 -33.85 -32.21
C ILE A 21 51.86 -34.09 -32.01
N VAL A 22 51.24 -34.94 -32.83
CA VAL A 22 49.81 -35.27 -32.70
C VAL A 22 49.53 -35.94 -31.36
N ILE A 23 50.33 -36.93 -30.96
CA ILE A 23 50.20 -37.60 -29.65
C ILE A 23 50.38 -36.58 -28.52
N GLY A 24 51.38 -35.70 -28.62
CA GLY A 24 51.62 -34.64 -27.63
C GLY A 24 50.45 -33.69 -27.49
N LEU A 25 49.86 -33.24 -28.60
CA LEU A 25 48.66 -32.39 -28.60
C LEU A 25 47.43 -33.13 -28.07
N SER A 26 47.27 -34.42 -28.39
CA SER A 26 46.18 -35.25 -27.87
C SER A 26 46.30 -35.45 -26.36
N VAL A 27 47.52 -35.67 -25.83
CA VAL A 27 47.76 -35.77 -24.39
C VAL A 27 47.51 -34.43 -23.70
N LEU A 28 47.96 -33.31 -24.28
CA LEU A 28 47.67 -31.96 -23.78
C LEU A 28 46.15 -31.68 -23.72
N ALA A 29 45.41 -32.08 -24.76
CA ALA A 29 43.96 -31.97 -24.79
C ALA A 29 43.31 -32.85 -23.71
N ALA A 30 43.73 -34.12 -23.58
CA ALA A 30 43.22 -35.03 -22.56
C ALA A 30 43.55 -34.59 -21.12
N MET A 31 44.70 -33.94 -20.91
CA MET A 31 45.09 -33.40 -19.60
C MET A 31 44.29 -32.13 -19.24
N ARG A 32 43.81 -31.37 -20.23
CA ARG A 32 42.92 -30.21 -20.00
C ARG A 32 41.60 -30.63 -19.38
N ASP A 33 41.09 -31.81 -19.74
CA ASP A 33 39.86 -32.37 -19.20
C ASP A 33 40.07 -33.13 -17.87
N HIS A 34 41.30 -33.17 -17.35
CA HIS A 34 41.60 -33.87 -16.09
C HIS A 34 41.02 -33.07 -14.90
N PRO A 35 40.31 -33.71 -13.96
CA PRO A 35 39.60 -33.05 -12.86
C PRO A 35 40.49 -32.25 -11.89
N VAL A 36 41.81 -32.47 -11.94
CA VAL A 36 42.81 -31.72 -11.17
C VAL A 36 43.13 -30.38 -11.83
N VAL A 37 43.19 -30.31 -13.16
CA VAL A 37 43.47 -29.06 -13.91
C VAL A 37 42.25 -28.14 -13.90
N ALA A 38 41.04 -28.72 -13.98
CA ALA A 38 39.78 -28.01 -13.80
C ALA A 38 39.61 -27.36 -12.41
N ARG A 39 40.38 -27.79 -11.39
CA ARG A 39 40.41 -27.13 -10.07
C ARG A 39 41.40 -25.96 -9.99
N ILE A 40 42.37 -25.87 -10.91
CA ILE A 40 43.45 -24.88 -10.87
C ILE A 40 43.09 -23.64 -11.69
N ILE A 41 42.29 -23.80 -12.75
CA ILE A 41 41.80 -22.70 -13.58
C ILE A 41 40.31 -22.52 -13.29
N PRO A 42 39.89 -21.44 -12.60
CA PRO A 42 38.48 -21.17 -12.40
C PRO A 42 37.79 -21.03 -13.77
N PRO A 43 36.57 -21.55 -13.95
CA PRO A 43 35.84 -21.36 -15.19
C PRO A 43 35.68 -19.86 -15.46
N ALA A 44 35.82 -19.47 -16.73
CA ALA A 44 35.70 -18.07 -17.12
C ALA A 44 34.32 -17.53 -16.71
N PRO A 45 34.24 -16.29 -16.19
CA PRO A 45 32.96 -15.65 -15.89
C PRO A 45 32.06 -15.65 -17.13
N ARG A 46 30.76 -15.90 -16.93
CA ARG A 46 29.78 -15.92 -18.01
C ARG A 46 29.00 -14.62 -18.04
N GLU A 47 29.02 -13.96 -19.20
CA GLU A 47 28.10 -12.87 -19.49
C GLU A 47 26.75 -13.42 -19.96
N ILE A 48 25.67 -12.90 -19.39
CA ILE A 48 24.31 -13.19 -19.84
C ILE A 48 24.00 -12.21 -20.98
N PRO A 49 23.45 -12.67 -22.12
CA PRO A 49 23.07 -11.79 -23.21
C PRO A 49 22.15 -10.66 -22.72
N GLN A 50 22.34 -9.44 -23.23
CA GLN A 50 21.57 -8.28 -22.78
C GLN A 50 20.05 -8.48 -22.89
N SER A 51 19.57 -9.05 -24.01
CA SER A 51 18.15 -9.34 -24.20
C SER A 51 17.60 -10.34 -23.16
N ARG A 52 18.45 -11.23 -22.66
CA ARG A 52 18.09 -12.23 -21.65
C ARG A 52 18.00 -11.60 -20.27
N ILE A 53 18.95 -10.76 -19.87
CA ILE A 53 18.90 -10.06 -18.58
C ILE A 53 17.76 -9.04 -18.55
N GLU A 54 17.48 -8.35 -19.67
CA GLU A 54 16.29 -7.50 -19.81
C GLU A 54 14.98 -8.27 -19.58
N ALA A 55 14.87 -9.47 -20.16
CA ALA A 55 13.69 -10.32 -19.96
C ALA A 55 13.57 -10.79 -18.50
N MET A 56 14.69 -11.11 -17.83
CA MET A 56 14.71 -11.46 -16.40
C MET A 56 14.24 -10.29 -15.54
N ILE A 57 14.70 -9.06 -15.83
CA ILE A 57 14.30 -7.88 -15.08
C ILE A 57 12.80 -7.59 -15.23
N ARG A 58 12.25 -7.70 -16.45
CA ARG A 58 10.80 -7.57 -16.67
C ARG A 58 10.00 -8.62 -15.91
N ASP A 59 10.43 -9.88 -15.95
CA ASP A 59 9.80 -10.98 -15.20
C ASP A 59 9.88 -10.78 -13.69
N ALA A 60 11.02 -10.26 -13.19
CA ALA A 60 11.19 -9.91 -11.78
C ALA A 60 10.25 -8.78 -11.35
N GLY A 61 10.07 -7.75 -12.19
CA GLY A 61 9.10 -6.69 -11.97
C GLY A 61 7.66 -7.19 -11.90
N GLU A 62 7.26 -8.05 -12.84
CA GLU A 62 5.94 -8.68 -12.86
C GLU A 62 5.71 -9.56 -11.61
N ALA A 63 6.68 -10.42 -11.27
CA ALA A 63 6.59 -11.28 -10.09
C ALA A 63 6.48 -10.46 -8.80
N ALA A 64 7.24 -9.36 -8.69
CA ALA A 64 7.17 -8.45 -7.55
C ALA A 64 5.80 -7.76 -7.44
N TYR A 65 5.25 -7.29 -8.57
CA TYR A 65 3.91 -6.72 -8.62
C TYR A 65 2.86 -7.72 -8.14
N GLN A 66 2.85 -8.93 -8.69
CA GLN A 66 1.87 -9.96 -8.33
C GLN A 66 1.97 -10.34 -6.84
N ALA A 67 3.20 -10.46 -6.31
CA ALA A 67 3.43 -10.76 -4.90
C ALA A 67 2.87 -9.67 -3.97
N GLN A 68 3.05 -8.38 -4.33
CA GLN A 68 2.54 -7.28 -3.50
C GLN A 68 1.04 -7.05 -3.70
N ALA A 69 0.51 -7.19 -4.92
CA ALA A 69 -0.92 -7.10 -5.19
C ALA A 69 -1.72 -8.12 -4.38
N ALA A 70 -1.20 -9.35 -4.21
CA ALA A 70 -1.83 -10.39 -3.39
C ALA A 70 -1.85 -10.08 -1.89
N ARG A 71 -0.91 -9.24 -1.40
CA ARG A 71 -0.80 -8.84 0.02
C ARG A 71 -1.59 -7.58 0.36
N LEU A 72 -1.92 -6.78 -0.65
CA LEU A 72 -2.50 -5.46 -0.46
C LEU A 72 -3.79 -5.48 0.36
N ASP A 73 -4.67 -6.45 0.13
CA ASP A 73 -5.94 -6.57 0.85
C ASP A 73 -5.74 -6.78 2.35
N GLN A 74 -4.77 -7.61 2.74
CA GLN A 74 -4.46 -7.85 4.14
C GLN A 74 -3.86 -6.60 4.81
N LEU A 75 -2.98 -5.89 4.10
CA LEU A 75 -2.35 -4.66 4.60
C LEU A 75 -3.37 -3.54 4.79
N LEU A 76 -4.28 -3.37 3.83
CA LEU A 76 -5.35 -2.38 3.94
C LEU A 76 -6.37 -2.74 5.01
N ALA A 77 -6.76 -4.02 5.14
CA ALA A 77 -7.65 -4.45 6.22
C ALA A 77 -7.07 -4.10 7.60
N ALA A 78 -5.76 -4.27 7.80
CA ALA A 78 -5.10 -3.87 9.05
C ALA A 78 -5.10 -2.35 9.27
N ALA A 79 -4.90 -1.55 8.21
CA ALA A 79 -4.91 -0.08 8.30
C ALA A 79 -6.32 0.49 8.59
N TYR A 80 -7.37 -0.15 8.07
CA TYR A 80 -8.75 0.29 8.25
C TYR A 80 -9.44 -0.30 9.48
N ALA A 81 -8.92 -1.37 10.08
CA ALA A 81 -9.53 -2.00 11.26
C ALA A 81 -9.85 -1.01 12.40
N PRO A 82 -8.96 -0.04 12.77
CA PRO A 82 -9.29 0.96 13.79
C PRO A 82 -10.44 1.89 13.40
N VAL A 83 -10.59 2.19 12.10
CA VAL A 83 -11.66 3.05 11.56
C VAL A 83 -13.00 2.34 11.72
N TYR A 84 -13.09 1.07 11.31
CA TYR A 84 -14.31 0.27 11.48
C TYR A 84 -14.65 0.06 12.96
N ALA A 85 -13.65 -0.22 13.80
CA ALA A 85 -13.85 -0.36 15.24
C ALA A 85 -14.29 0.96 15.92
N GLY A 86 -14.01 2.11 15.30
CA GLY A 86 -14.42 3.43 15.78
C GLY A 86 -15.88 3.79 15.48
N ILE A 87 -16.55 3.07 14.56
CA ILE A 87 -17.93 3.37 14.15
C ILE A 87 -18.91 3.37 15.34
N PRO A 88 -18.94 2.35 16.22
CA PRO A 88 -19.89 2.34 17.33
C PRO A 88 -19.65 3.48 18.33
N SER A 89 -18.40 3.86 18.58
CA SER A 89 -18.06 4.98 19.46
C SER A 89 -18.43 6.32 18.84
N TYR A 90 -18.26 6.48 17.52
CA TYR A 90 -18.74 7.65 16.81
C TYR A 90 -20.28 7.73 16.83
N ALA A 91 -20.97 6.60 16.67
CA ALA A 91 -22.42 6.53 16.77
C ALA A 91 -22.92 6.93 18.17
N GLU A 92 -22.29 6.43 19.23
CA GLU A 92 -22.61 6.84 20.61
C GLU A 92 -22.43 8.35 20.81
N PHE A 93 -21.36 8.94 20.25
CA PHE A 93 -21.19 10.39 20.25
C PHE A 93 -22.33 11.08 19.48
N HIS A 94 -22.64 10.65 18.26
CA HIS A 94 -23.71 11.22 17.42
C HIS A 94 -25.07 11.21 18.13
N TYR A 95 -25.40 10.11 18.79
CA TYR A 95 -26.63 9.92 19.57
C TYR A 95 -26.51 10.36 21.04
N SER A 96 -25.53 11.21 21.36
CA SER A 96 -25.47 11.86 22.67
C SER A 96 -25.99 13.29 22.58
N VAL A 97 -26.57 13.79 23.69
CA VAL A 97 -27.00 15.20 23.77
C VAL A 97 -25.82 16.13 23.47
N LEU A 98 -24.64 15.86 24.06
CA LEU A 98 -23.44 16.66 23.81
C LEU A 98 -23.01 16.61 22.33
N GLY A 99 -23.11 15.45 21.70
CA GLY A 99 -22.78 15.27 20.28
C GLY A 99 -23.72 16.03 19.37
N GLU A 100 -25.04 15.99 19.61
CA GLU A 100 -26.01 16.75 18.81
C GLU A 100 -25.69 18.26 18.82
N TYR A 101 -25.43 18.83 19.99
CA TYR A 101 -25.04 20.25 20.10
C TYR A 101 -23.68 20.54 19.46
N THR A 102 -22.72 19.63 19.61
CA THR A 102 -21.37 19.76 19.01
C THR A 102 -21.43 19.69 17.50
N GLU A 103 -22.21 18.75 16.94
CA GLU A 103 -22.39 18.59 15.50
C GLU A 103 -23.12 19.79 14.90
N LEU A 104 -24.17 20.29 15.56
CA LEU A 104 -24.90 21.49 15.12
C LEU A 104 -23.98 22.72 15.08
N GLY A 105 -23.17 22.91 16.12
CA GLY A 105 -22.15 23.97 16.17
C GLY A 105 -21.08 23.80 15.09
N SER A 106 -20.55 22.58 14.92
CA SER A 106 -19.54 22.28 13.91
C SER A 106 -20.07 22.43 12.48
N ALA A 107 -21.33 22.08 12.23
CA ALA A 107 -21.99 22.26 10.95
C ALA A 107 -22.18 23.75 10.64
N ALA A 108 -22.60 24.55 11.63
CA ALA A 108 -22.73 25.99 11.50
C ALA A 108 -21.39 26.69 11.21
N LEU A 109 -20.29 26.16 11.77
CA LEU A 109 -18.93 26.68 11.56
C LEU A 109 -18.21 26.07 10.35
N GLY A 110 -18.82 25.11 9.65
CA GLY A 110 -18.18 24.37 8.55
C GLY A 110 -17.04 23.44 8.96
N GLN A 111 -16.93 23.10 10.24
CA GLN A 111 -15.85 22.31 10.85
C GLN A 111 -16.19 20.83 11.03
N MET A 112 -17.38 20.40 10.60
CA MET A 112 -17.87 19.03 10.79
C MET A 112 -16.96 17.98 10.13
N GLY A 113 -16.34 18.32 8.98
CA GLY A 113 -15.38 17.45 8.30
C GLY A 113 -14.12 17.18 9.14
N ASP A 114 -13.51 18.22 9.68
CA ASP A 114 -12.30 18.08 10.53
C ASP A 114 -12.64 17.35 11.86
N ALA A 115 -13.82 17.62 12.42
CA ALA A 115 -14.32 16.97 13.63
C ALA A 115 -14.61 15.47 13.43
N MET A 116 -15.04 15.07 12.24
CA MET A 116 -15.24 13.68 11.87
C MET A 116 -13.92 12.98 11.54
N GLU A 117 -13.01 13.66 10.81
CA GLU A 117 -11.65 13.17 10.53
C GLU A 117 -10.94 12.77 11.83
N SER A 118 -10.92 13.67 12.82
CA SER A 118 -10.25 13.45 14.10
C SER A 118 -10.84 12.31 14.95
N ARG A 119 -12.13 11.98 14.79
CA ARG A 119 -12.80 10.93 15.57
C ARG A 119 -12.77 9.58 14.89
N LEU A 120 -13.00 9.55 13.58
CA LEU A 120 -13.19 8.30 12.82
C LEU A 120 -11.91 7.86 12.10
N PHE A 121 -11.01 8.78 11.76
CA PHE A 121 -9.81 8.51 10.97
C PHE A 121 -8.47 8.93 11.63
N PRO A 122 -8.32 8.96 12.96
CA PRO A 122 -7.18 9.62 13.61
C PRO A 122 -5.82 9.09 13.14
N ASP A 123 -5.73 7.78 12.90
CA ASP A 123 -4.47 7.11 12.52
C ASP A 123 -4.46 6.56 11.09
N LEU A 124 -5.55 6.74 10.32
CA LEU A 124 -5.65 6.11 8.99
C LEU A 124 -4.56 6.61 8.05
N ALA A 125 -4.22 7.91 8.10
CA ALA A 125 -3.16 8.47 7.27
C ALA A 125 -1.80 7.84 7.57
N ALA A 126 -1.49 7.62 8.85
CA ALA A 126 -0.25 6.97 9.27
C ALA A 126 -0.25 5.48 8.89
N GLY A 127 -1.40 4.80 9.08
CA GLY A 127 -1.59 3.41 8.65
C GLY A 127 -1.37 3.21 7.15
N LEU A 128 -1.94 4.08 6.32
CA LEU A 128 -1.74 4.05 4.86
C LEU A 128 -0.30 4.36 4.45
N GLY A 129 0.38 5.24 5.19
CA GLY A 129 1.82 5.46 5.01
C GLY A 129 2.62 4.17 5.22
N LYS A 130 2.35 3.46 6.32
CA LYS A 130 2.98 2.16 6.62
C LYS A 130 2.67 1.10 5.56
N VAL A 131 1.42 1.03 5.07
CA VAL A 131 1.06 0.13 3.96
C VAL A 131 1.93 0.42 2.74
N ALA A 132 2.09 1.70 2.39
CA ALA A 132 2.89 2.10 1.24
C ALA A 132 4.39 1.76 1.41
N ASP A 133 4.95 1.98 2.60
CA ASP A 133 6.32 1.58 2.95
C ASP A 133 6.52 0.05 2.84
N ASP A 134 5.58 -0.73 3.38
CA ASP A 134 5.62 -2.20 3.34
C ASP A 134 5.53 -2.74 1.91
N LEU A 135 4.74 -2.09 1.05
CA LEU A 135 4.65 -2.41 -0.38
C LEU A 135 5.95 -2.08 -1.11
N ASP A 136 6.58 -0.94 -0.85
CA ASP A 136 7.84 -0.56 -1.48
C ASP A 136 8.98 -1.52 -1.09
N ALA A 137 9.13 -1.81 0.20
CA ALA A 137 10.12 -2.74 0.71
C ALA A 137 9.87 -4.17 0.21
N GLY A 138 8.60 -4.60 0.20
CA GLY A 138 8.19 -5.89 -0.31
C GLY A 138 8.47 -6.05 -1.81
N PHE A 139 8.17 -5.01 -2.61
CA PHE A 139 8.43 -5.01 -4.05
C PHE A 139 9.92 -5.19 -4.33
N LEU A 140 10.78 -4.40 -3.68
CA LEU A 140 12.23 -4.50 -3.85
C LEU A 140 12.75 -5.89 -3.46
N ALA A 141 12.30 -6.42 -2.31
CA ALA A 141 12.71 -7.75 -1.85
C ALA A 141 12.29 -8.86 -2.83
N SER A 142 11.05 -8.83 -3.32
CA SER A 142 10.55 -9.80 -4.31
C SER A 142 11.26 -9.68 -5.65
N PHE A 143 11.52 -8.45 -6.11
CA PHE A 143 12.26 -8.17 -7.34
C PHE A 143 13.67 -8.75 -7.28
N THR A 144 14.45 -8.39 -6.24
CA THR A 144 15.82 -8.87 -6.06
C THR A 144 15.86 -10.39 -5.94
N ALA A 145 15.00 -10.99 -5.12
CA ALA A 145 14.97 -12.44 -4.94
C ALA A 145 14.66 -13.18 -6.26
N ARG A 146 13.73 -12.66 -7.06
CA ARG A 146 13.36 -13.26 -8.34
C ARG A 146 14.47 -13.13 -9.37
N LEU A 147 15.08 -11.95 -9.48
CA LEU A 147 16.18 -11.70 -10.41
C LEU A 147 17.39 -12.57 -10.08
N ASP A 148 17.77 -12.63 -8.80
CA ASP A 148 18.87 -13.47 -8.31
C ASP A 148 18.61 -14.95 -8.63
N GLN A 149 17.40 -15.44 -8.38
CA GLN A 149 17.00 -16.82 -8.70
C GLN A 149 17.15 -17.13 -10.19
N GLN A 150 16.76 -16.21 -11.08
CA GLN A 150 16.87 -16.42 -12.53
C GLN A 150 18.33 -16.43 -12.99
N ILE A 151 19.15 -15.51 -12.49
CA ILE A 151 20.58 -15.46 -12.78
C ILE A 151 21.25 -16.75 -12.31
N GLN A 152 20.98 -17.20 -11.07
CA GLN A 152 21.55 -18.44 -10.54
C GLN A 152 21.14 -19.66 -11.37
N THR A 153 19.88 -19.74 -11.81
CA THR A 153 19.42 -20.81 -12.70
C THR A 153 20.16 -20.81 -14.03
N GLU A 154 20.39 -19.64 -14.63
CA GLU A 154 21.12 -19.49 -15.90
C GLU A 154 22.60 -19.87 -15.76
N LEU A 155 23.23 -19.53 -14.63
CA LEU A 155 24.61 -19.93 -14.31
C LEU A 155 24.73 -21.44 -14.05
N GLN A 156 23.79 -22.05 -13.34
CA GLN A 156 23.78 -23.50 -13.12
C GLN A 156 23.63 -24.27 -14.43
N GLY A 157 22.79 -23.78 -15.36
CA GLY A 157 22.67 -24.35 -16.71
C GLY A 157 23.95 -24.22 -17.55
N ALA A 158 24.87 -23.32 -17.17
CA ALA A 158 26.16 -23.15 -17.81
C ALA A 158 27.20 -24.20 -17.38
N GLY A 159 27.07 -24.74 -16.16
CA GLY A 159 28.07 -25.59 -15.51
C GLY A 159 28.40 -25.15 -14.08
N ALA A 160 28.90 -26.10 -13.28
CA ALA A 160 29.20 -25.86 -11.87
C ALA A 160 30.37 -24.86 -11.69
N GLY A 161 30.19 -23.91 -10.76
CA GLY A 161 31.23 -22.95 -10.37
C GLY A 161 31.40 -21.75 -11.30
N ILE A 162 30.52 -21.56 -12.28
CA ILE A 162 30.57 -20.40 -13.18
C ILE A 162 30.07 -19.16 -12.43
N ALA A 163 30.90 -18.12 -12.43
CA ALA A 163 30.57 -16.81 -11.86
C ALA A 163 29.90 -15.90 -12.90
N LEU A 164 29.11 -14.95 -12.40
CA LEU A 164 28.54 -13.88 -13.22
C LEU A 164 29.64 -12.93 -13.71
N GLY A 165 29.63 -12.62 -15.00
CA GLY A 165 30.49 -11.62 -15.60
C GLY A 165 30.25 -10.20 -15.05
N ASP A 166 31.24 -9.33 -15.20
CA ASP A 166 31.23 -8.00 -14.59
C ASP A 166 30.19 -7.07 -15.24
N VAL A 167 29.94 -7.21 -16.54
CA VAL A 167 28.92 -6.41 -17.24
C VAL A 167 27.53 -6.78 -16.74
N THR A 168 27.23 -8.08 -16.69
CA THR A 168 25.94 -8.57 -16.18
C THR A 168 25.73 -8.19 -14.71
N ARG A 169 26.77 -8.25 -13.88
CA ARG A 169 26.70 -7.84 -12.47
C ARG A 169 26.40 -6.34 -12.32
N SER A 170 27.03 -5.51 -13.15
CA SER A 170 26.77 -4.06 -13.16
C SER A 170 25.31 -3.76 -13.54
N ILE A 171 24.79 -4.44 -14.57
CA ILE A 171 23.39 -4.33 -15.00
C ILE A 171 22.41 -4.74 -13.89
N GLN A 172 22.67 -5.85 -13.22
CA GLN A 172 21.85 -6.33 -12.10
C GLN A 172 21.81 -5.29 -10.96
N GLN A 173 22.96 -4.74 -10.58
CA GLN A 173 23.04 -3.77 -9.50
C GLN A 173 22.37 -2.44 -9.88
N ASP A 174 22.55 -1.97 -11.11
CA ASP A 174 21.87 -0.78 -11.63
C ASP A 174 20.34 -0.97 -11.61
N ALA A 175 19.84 -2.11 -12.06
CA ALA A 175 18.41 -2.43 -12.02
C ALA A 175 17.85 -2.42 -10.59
N ILE A 176 18.53 -3.06 -9.64
CA ILE A 176 18.12 -3.08 -8.22
C ILE A 176 18.12 -1.65 -7.65
N ASN A 177 19.18 -0.87 -7.89
CA ASN A 177 19.29 0.50 -7.41
C ASN A 177 18.19 1.38 -7.98
N ARG A 178 17.88 1.26 -9.28
CA ARG A 178 16.81 2.00 -9.95
C ARG A 178 15.44 1.64 -9.40
N VAL A 179 15.14 0.36 -9.19
CA VAL A 179 13.86 -0.06 -8.59
C VAL A 179 13.68 0.50 -7.17
N ALA A 180 14.77 0.64 -6.42
CA ALA A 180 14.72 1.21 -5.07
C ALA A 180 14.38 2.71 -5.06
N ILE A 181 14.74 3.46 -6.11
CA ILE A 181 14.55 4.92 -6.18
C ILE A 181 13.41 5.37 -7.08
N THR A 182 12.99 4.55 -8.04
CA THR A 182 11.99 4.93 -9.04
C THR A 182 10.57 4.73 -8.50
N ALA A 183 9.76 5.78 -8.59
CA ALA A 183 8.35 5.80 -8.24
C ALA A 183 8.02 5.11 -6.89
N PRO A 184 8.64 5.52 -5.77
CA PRO A 184 8.30 4.96 -4.46
C PRO A 184 6.83 5.23 -4.14
N VAL A 185 6.08 4.15 -3.94
CA VAL A 185 4.66 4.15 -3.59
C VAL A 185 4.44 4.97 -2.31
N ALA A 186 5.35 4.86 -1.35
CA ALA A 186 5.35 5.61 -0.09
C ALA A 186 5.30 7.12 -0.31
N VAL A 187 6.16 7.67 -1.17
CA VAL A 187 6.21 9.11 -1.44
C VAL A 187 4.91 9.57 -2.06
N ALA A 188 4.43 8.87 -3.09
CA ALA A 188 3.16 9.20 -3.73
C ALA A 188 1.97 9.14 -2.75
N MET A 189 1.96 8.15 -1.84
CA MET A 189 0.93 8.01 -0.82
C MET A 189 0.98 9.07 0.27
N THR A 190 2.17 9.51 0.71
CA THR A 190 2.26 10.59 1.71
C THR A 190 1.60 11.88 1.22
N VAL A 191 1.71 12.17 -0.07
CA VAL A 191 1.08 13.33 -0.71
C VAL A 191 -0.42 13.12 -0.91
N ALA A 192 -0.84 11.90 -1.23
CA ALA A 192 -2.21 11.58 -1.60
C ALA A 192 -3.16 11.25 -0.44
N ALA A 193 -2.65 10.62 0.63
CA ALA A 193 -3.48 9.98 1.65
C ALA A 193 -4.27 10.98 2.48
N LYS A 194 -3.61 12.03 3.01
CA LYS A 194 -4.28 13.04 3.85
C LYS A 194 -5.38 13.79 3.12
N PRO A 195 -5.17 14.34 1.90
CA PRO A 195 -6.24 14.99 1.15
C PRO A 195 -7.40 14.05 0.82
N ALA A 196 -7.12 12.78 0.50
CA ALA A 196 -8.16 11.79 0.21
C ALA A 196 -9.02 11.49 1.45
N ILE A 197 -8.39 11.22 2.60
CA ILE A 197 -9.10 11.01 3.87
C ILE A 197 -9.95 12.24 4.23
N LYS A 198 -9.39 13.44 4.08
CA LYS A 198 -10.11 14.68 4.34
C LYS A 198 -11.32 14.87 3.41
N ALA A 199 -11.18 14.54 2.13
CA ALA A 199 -12.29 14.62 1.17
C ALA A 199 -13.42 13.64 1.52
N VAL A 200 -13.09 12.44 1.98
CA VAL A 200 -14.06 11.45 2.46
C VAL A 200 -14.76 11.96 3.72
N ALA A 201 -14.01 12.41 4.72
CA ALA A 201 -14.56 12.98 5.95
C ALA A 201 -15.48 14.19 5.65
N ALA A 202 -15.10 15.06 4.71
CA ALA A 202 -15.94 16.18 4.28
C ALA A 202 -17.24 15.73 3.59
N THR A 203 -17.17 14.66 2.79
CA THR A 203 -18.35 14.09 2.11
C THR A 203 -19.32 13.47 3.12
N MET A 204 -18.80 12.69 4.07
CA MET A 204 -19.56 12.12 5.18
C MET A 204 -20.19 13.23 6.03
N ALA A 205 -19.41 14.24 6.40
CA ALA A 205 -19.88 15.40 7.16
C ALA A 205 -20.97 16.18 6.43
N LYS A 206 -20.89 16.35 5.11
CA LYS A 206 -21.95 17.02 4.32
C LYS A 206 -23.28 16.28 4.38
N LYS A 207 -23.26 14.95 4.29
CA LYS A 207 -24.48 14.13 4.43
C LYS A 207 -25.05 14.25 5.85
N MET A 208 -24.19 14.22 6.86
CA MET A 208 -24.58 14.35 8.25
C MET A 208 -25.13 15.73 8.59
N ALA A 209 -24.49 16.80 8.12
CA ALA A 209 -24.97 18.19 8.27
C ALA A 209 -26.38 18.35 7.67
N THR A 210 -26.68 17.65 6.57
CA THR A 210 -28.01 17.66 5.95
C THR A 210 -29.05 16.98 6.84
N LYS A 211 -28.71 15.84 7.47
CA LYS A 211 -29.58 15.14 8.44
C LYS A 211 -29.77 15.95 9.74
N VAL A 212 -28.71 16.59 10.23
CA VAL A 212 -28.77 17.45 11.42
C VAL A 212 -29.64 18.68 11.14
N ALA A 213 -29.46 19.34 9.99
CA ALA A 213 -30.28 20.48 9.58
C ALA A 213 -31.76 20.12 9.44
N SER A 214 -32.09 18.94 8.88
CA SER A 214 -33.47 18.49 8.77
C SER A 214 -34.10 18.16 10.12
N LYS A 215 -33.36 17.52 11.04
CA LYS A 215 -33.80 17.28 12.42
C LYS A 215 -34.02 18.58 13.19
N ALA A 216 -33.12 19.56 13.05
CA ALA A 216 -33.27 20.86 13.67
C ALA A 216 -34.50 21.63 13.14
N ALA A 217 -34.73 21.59 11.82
CA ALA A 217 -35.92 22.19 11.21
C ALA A 217 -37.22 21.51 11.68
N ALA A 218 -37.23 20.17 11.79
CA ALA A 218 -38.37 19.41 12.32
C ALA A 218 -38.63 19.70 13.80
N LYS A 219 -37.59 19.71 14.65
CA LYS A 219 -37.70 20.11 16.07
C LYS A 219 -38.16 21.56 16.21
N GLY A 220 -37.73 22.46 15.34
CA GLY A 220 -38.18 23.86 15.28
C GLY A 220 -39.65 24.00 14.88
N ALA A 221 -40.10 23.24 13.89
CA ALA A 221 -41.49 23.21 13.44
C ALA A 221 -42.42 22.60 14.50
N VAL A 222 -41.99 21.54 15.19
CA VAL A 222 -42.73 20.92 16.30
C VAL A 222 -42.77 21.86 17.51
N LYS A 223 -41.67 22.52 17.89
CA LYS A 223 -41.69 23.55 18.94
C LYS A 223 -42.55 24.76 18.57
N ALA A 224 -42.78 25.03 17.28
CA ALA A 224 -43.69 26.09 16.81
C ALA A 224 -45.17 25.67 16.70
N THR A 225 -45.48 24.37 16.54
CA THR A 225 -46.85 23.85 16.32
C THR A 225 -47.40 23.00 17.47
N GLY A 226 -46.55 22.48 18.36
CA GLY A 226 -46.89 21.70 19.55
C GLY A 226 -46.06 22.14 20.75
N ILE A 227 -46.72 22.72 21.75
CA ILE A 227 -46.17 23.17 23.05
C ILE A 227 -45.47 24.56 23.04
N GLY A 228 -45.24 25.19 21.88
CA GLY A 228 -44.82 26.61 21.81
C GLY A 228 -45.93 27.66 21.98
N GLY A 229 -47.19 27.24 21.99
CA GLY A 229 -48.36 28.11 22.23
C GLY A 229 -48.90 28.06 23.66
N GLY A 230 -48.18 27.46 24.61
CA GLY A 230 -48.71 27.19 25.94
C GLY A 230 -47.78 27.65 27.06
N ALA A 231 -48.02 28.85 27.57
CA ALA A 231 -47.61 29.27 28.91
C ALA A 231 -48.32 28.45 30.04
N ALA A 232 -48.61 27.16 29.85
CA ALA A 232 -49.67 26.49 30.60
C ALA A 232 -49.38 25.08 31.14
N THR A 233 -48.12 24.65 31.29
CA THR A 233 -47.83 23.40 32.05
C THR A 233 -46.55 23.40 32.89
N GLY A 234 -45.81 24.52 32.97
CA GLY A 234 -44.65 24.66 33.87
C GLY A 234 -44.99 25.09 35.32
N ALA A 235 -46.26 25.37 35.62
CA ALA A 235 -46.65 25.94 36.92
C ALA A 235 -47.23 24.94 37.94
N ALA A 236 -47.33 23.64 37.61
CA ALA A 236 -48.06 22.70 38.47
C ALA A 236 -47.19 21.83 39.39
N VAL A 237 -45.86 21.80 39.25
CA VAL A 237 -45.03 20.81 39.98
C VAL A 237 -44.31 21.36 41.21
N CYS A 238 -44.29 22.67 41.46
CA CYS A 238 -43.79 23.22 42.72
C CYS A 238 -44.65 24.39 43.22
N SER A 239 -45.71 24.11 43.99
CA SER A 239 -46.01 24.79 45.27
C SER A 239 -47.44 24.47 45.76
N PRO A 240 -47.66 23.98 47.01
CA PRO A 240 -48.85 24.32 47.75
C PRO A 240 -48.58 25.66 48.47
N GLY A 241 -48.60 26.77 47.72
CA GLY A 241 -48.23 28.08 48.29
C GLY A 241 -47.73 29.13 47.30
N GLY A 242 -48.59 29.56 46.38
CA GLY A 242 -48.57 30.93 45.82
C GLY A 242 -47.56 31.28 44.69
N PRO A 243 -47.92 32.28 43.85
CA PRO A 243 -47.23 32.65 42.60
C PRO A 243 -45.86 33.35 42.76
N ILE A 244 -45.31 33.42 43.98
CA ILE A 244 -44.01 34.06 44.26
C ILE A 244 -42.92 33.00 44.60
N ALA A 245 -43.30 31.72 44.77
CA ALA A 245 -42.37 30.61 45.05
C ALA A 245 -41.89 29.84 43.80
N SER A 246 -42.41 30.13 42.62
CA SER A 246 -42.17 29.35 41.38
C SER A 246 -40.86 29.69 40.65
N VAL A 247 -40.13 30.73 41.05
CA VAL A 247 -38.94 31.19 40.31
C VAL A 247 -37.68 30.40 40.69
N ILE A 248 -37.62 29.78 41.88
CA ILE A 248 -36.41 29.07 42.35
C ILE A 248 -36.33 27.62 41.83
N CYS A 249 -37.45 27.02 41.41
CA CYS A 249 -37.44 25.75 40.67
C CYS A 249 -37.43 25.94 39.14
N GLY A 250 -37.67 27.16 38.64
CA GLY A 250 -37.98 27.43 37.23
C GLY A 250 -36.80 27.38 36.25
N ALA A 251 -35.56 27.63 36.69
CA ALA A 251 -34.40 27.56 35.79
C ALA A 251 -33.76 26.16 35.79
N GLY A 252 -33.57 25.56 36.97
CA GLY A 252 -32.99 24.22 37.12
C GLY A 252 -33.92 23.11 36.61
N ALA A 253 -35.21 23.15 36.96
CA ALA A 253 -36.16 22.16 36.48
C ALA A 253 -36.51 22.35 35.00
N ALA A 254 -36.58 23.59 34.49
CA ALA A 254 -36.76 23.81 33.05
C ALA A 254 -35.54 23.37 32.25
N ALA A 255 -34.31 23.56 32.74
CA ALA A 255 -33.12 23.01 32.10
C ALA A 255 -33.14 21.47 32.12
N VAL A 256 -33.47 20.84 33.25
CA VAL A 256 -33.60 19.38 33.35
C VAL A 256 -34.70 18.83 32.44
N ILE A 257 -35.84 19.52 32.32
CA ILE A 257 -36.93 19.15 31.40
C ILE A 257 -36.52 19.39 29.93
N TRP A 258 -35.79 20.47 29.64
CA TRP A 258 -35.32 20.80 28.29
C TRP A 258 -34.28 19.79 27.81
N PHE A 259 -33.23 19.56 28.59
CA PHE A 259 -32.20 18.56 28.29
C PHE A 259 -32.76 17.13 28.39
N GLY A 260 -33.75 16.88 29.24
CA GLY A 260 -34.43 15.59 29.35
C GLY A 260 -35.32 15.27 28.15
N ALA A 261 -36.03 16.27 27.59
CA ALA A 261 -36.79 16.12 26.35
C ALA A 261 -35.86 15.90 25.16
N ASP A 262 -34.75 16.64 25.08
CA ASP A 262 -33.73 16.41 24.04
C ASP A 262 -33.12 15.00 24.18
N ALA A 263 -32.77 14.56 25.39
CA ALA A 263 -32.28 13.21 25.64
C ALA A 263 -33.29 12.13 25.25
N ALA A 264 -34.57 12.30 25.57
CA ALA A 264 -35.62 11.34 25.19
C ALA A 264 -35.81 11.26 23.67
N ILE A 265 -35.80 12.39 22.96
CA ILE A 265 -35.90 12.42 21.49
C ILE A 265 -34.69 11.77 20.84
N VAL A 266 -33.48 12.02 21.37
CA VAL A 266 -32.25 11.41 20.86
C VAL A 266 -32.23 9.90 21.09
N ASN A 267 -32.66 9.41 22.26
CA ASN A 267 -32.75 7.96 22.52
C ASN A 267 -33.76 7.26 21.61
N ILE A 268 -34.89 7.92 21.29
CA ILE A 268 -35.86 7.38 20.33
C ILE A 268 -35.24 7.29 18.93
N ASP A 269 -34.55 8.35 18.51
CA ASP A 269 -33.89 8.40 17.21
C ASP A 269 -32.72 7.40 17.11
N GLU A 270 -31.97 7.18 18.19
CA GLU A 270 -30.96 6.12 18.28
C GLU A 270 -31.59 4.74 18.11
N TYR A 271 -32.63 4.43 18.88
CA TYR A 271 -33.29 3.13 18.86
C TYR A 271 -33.80 2.74 17.46
N PHE A 272 -34.23 3.71 16.65
CA PHE A 272 -34.78 3.45 15.32
C PHE A 272 -33.76 3.58 14.18
N ASN A 273 -32.73 4.42 14.31
CA ASN A 273 -31.86 4.78 13.18
C ASN A 273 -30.39 4.39 13.35
N ARG A 274 -29.98 3.85 14.51
CA ARG A 274 -28.57 3.56 14.78
C ARG A 274 -27.97 2.57 13.79
N ASP A 275 -28.64 1.45 13.54
CA ASP A 275 -28.15 0.42 12.63
C ASP A 275 -28.01 0.96 11.19
N ASP A 276 -28.98 1.75 10.73
CA ASP A 276 -28.94 2.40 9.41
C ASP A 276 -27.79 3.42 9.33
N PHE A 277 -27.54 4.16 10.41
CA PHE A 277 -26.44 5.13 10.48
C PHE A 277 -25.07 4.44 10.46
N GLU A 278 -24.86 3.42 11.28
CA GLU A 278 -23.64 2.63 11.29
C GLU A 278 -23.41 1.97 9.92
N THR A 279 -24.47 1.44 9.29
CA THR A 279 -24.43 0.88 7.93
C THR A 279 -24.02 1.92 6.89
N GLU A 280 -24.51 3.15 6.98
CA GLU A 280 -24.10 4.23 6.08
C GLU A 280 -22.62 4.59 6.25
N LEU A 281 -22.13 4.66 7.50
CA LEU A 281 -20.71 4.87 7.78
C LEU A 281 -19.85 3.75 7.19
N HIS A 282 -20.24 2.49 7.40
CA HIS A 282 -19.60 1.34 6.79
C HIS A 282 -19.51 1.49 5.27
N GLY A 283 -20.62 1.76 4.59
CA GLY A 283 -20.64 1.89 3.13
C GLY A 283 -19.74 3.00 2.60
N MET A 284 -19.63 4.13 3.30
CA MET A 284 -18.74 5.22 2.90
C MET A 284 -17.26 4.90 3.19
N ILE A 285 -16.95 4.17 4.27
CA ILE A 285 -15.60 3.68 4.54
C ILE A 285 -15.18 2.63 3.50
N ASP A 286 -16.09 1.72 3.12
CA ASP A 286 -15.86 0.70 2.10
C ASP A 286 -15.55 1.30 0.73
N GLN A 287 -16.26 2.36 0.34
CA GLN A 287 -15.99 3.13 -0.88
C GLN A 287 -14.56 3.71 -0.86
N ASN A 288 -14.19 4.39 0.23
CA ASN A 288 -12.84 4.94 0.39
C ASN A 288 -11.77 3.83 0.39
N HIS A 289 -12.02 2.71 1.06
CA HIS A 289 -11.14 1.54 1.05
C HIS A 289 -10.90 1.03 -0.38
N ALA A 290 -11.95 0.91 -1.19
CA ALA A 290 -11.86 0.50 -2.58
C ALA A 290 -11.08 1.50 -3.46
N GLU A 291 -11.30 2.80 -3.28
CA GLU A 291 -10.58 3.85 -4.00
C GLU A 291 -9.07 3.85 -3.66
N VAL A 292 -8.74 3.75 -2.37
CA VAL A 292 -7.35 3.67 -1.91
C VAL A 292 -6.68 2.40 -2.45
N LYS A 293 -7.37 1.26 -2.43
CA LYS A 293 -6.88 0.01 -3.03
C LYS A 293 -6.56 0.19 -4.51
N ALA A 294 -7.49 0.73 -5.29
CA ALA A 294 -7.30 0.95 -6.72
C ALA A 294 -6.09 1.85 -7.00
N ARG A 295 -5.92 2.91 -6.19
CA ARG A 295 -4.77 3.81 -6.30
C ARG A 295 -3.44 3.14 -5.99
N LEU A 296 -3.37 2.34 -4.92
CA LEU A 296 -2.18 1.56 -4.56
C LEU A 296 -1.79 0.55 -5.64
N LEU A 297 -2.78 -0.14 -6.23
CA LEU A 297 -2.53 -1.02 -7.38
C LEU A 297 -1.99 -0.26 -8.59
N ALA A 298 -2.53 0.93 -8.88
CA ALA A 298 -2.05 1.76 -9.97
C ALA A 298 -0.58 2.19 -9.76
N MET A 299 -0.21 2.61 -8.55
CA MET A 299 1.17 2.98 -8.23
C MET A 299 2.13 1.78 -8.27
N LEU A 300 1.69 0.61 -7.79
CA LEU A 300 2.47 -0.64 -7.94
C LEU A 300 2.68 -1.00 -9.41
N ASN A 301 1.66 -0.84 -10.25
CA ASN A 301 1.77 -1.09 -11.68
C ASN A 301 2.66 -0.05 -12.39
N GLU A 302 2.63 1.22 -11.98
CA GLU A 302 3.55 2.24 -12.49
C GLU A 302 5.01 1.86 -12.16
N LYS A 303 5.27 1.44 -10.92
CA LYS A 303 6.58 0.94 -10.49
C LYS A 303 7.02 -0.29 -11.30
N ARG A 304 6.09 -1.21 -11.60
CA ARG A 304 6.31 -2.37 -12.47
C ARG A 304 6.69 -1.95 -13.89
N VAL A 305 5.91 -1.06 -14.51
CA VAL A 305 6.18 -0.55 -15.88
C VAL A 305 7.52 0.15 -15.94
N ALA A 306 7.90 0.91 -14.91
CA ALA A 306 9.20 1.56 -14.84
C ALA A 306 10.38 0.57 -14.88
N THR A 307 10.16 -0.71 -14.57
CA THR A 307 11.17 -1.77 -14.75
C THR A 307 11.33 -2.25 -16.19
N GLU A 308 10.32 -2.02 -17.04
CA GLU A 308 10.33 -2.40 -18.45
C GLU A 308 11.13 -1.41 -19.30
N ASP A 309 11.13 -0.13 -18.89
CA ASP A 309 11.80 0.98 -19.59
C ASP A 309 13.32 1.05 -19.33
N PHE A 310 13.90 0.05 -18.66
CA PHE A 310 15.34 -0.08 -18.49
C PHE A 310 16.03 -0.45 -19.81
N THR A 311 16.10 0.50 -20.72
CA THR A 311 16.90 0.40 -21.94
C THR A 311 18.36 0.71 -21.59
N PHE A 312 19.23 -0.32 -21.65
CA PHE A 312 20.65 -0.24 -21.29
C PHE A 312 21.53 0.57 -22.27
N SER A 313 20.91 1.40 -23.13
CA SER A 313 21.59 2.15 -24.18
C SER A 313 22.63 3.17 -23.65
N GLN A 314 22.59 3.53 -22.37
CA GLN A 314 23.52 4.51 -21.79
C GLN A 314 24.71 3.89 -21.04
N ALA A 315 24.67 2.60 -20.70
CA ALA A 315 25.77 1.94 -19.98
C ALA A 315 26.90 1.47 -20.92
N ALA A 316 26.62 1.26 -22.20
CA ALA A 316 27.59 0.81 -23.20
C ALA A 316 28.33 1.96 -23.91
N SER A 317 27.95 3.22 -23.67
CA SER A 317 28.60 4.41 -24.25
C SER A 317 29.55 5.13 -23.29
N GLY A 318 29.93 4.48 -22.19
CA GLY A 318 31.02 4.95 -21.33
C GLY A 318 32.35 4.61 -21.99
N ASP A 319 33.05 5.65 -22.44
CA ASP A 319 34.44 5.67 -22.92
C ASP A 319 35.42 4.88 -22.02
#